data_AF-A0A2I1DHY5-F1
#
_entry.id   AF-A0A2I1DHY5-F1
#
_cell.length_a   1.000
_cell.length_b   1.000
_cell.length_c   1.000
_cell.angle_alpha   90.00
_cell.angle_beta   90.00
_cell.angle_gamma   90.00
#
_symmetry.space_group_name_H-M   'P 1'
#
loop_
_entity.id
_entity.type
_entity.pdbx_description
1 polymer ?
#
loop_
_entity_poly.entity_id
_entity_poly.type
_entity_poly.pdbx_seq_one_letter_code
_entity_poly.pdbx_strand_id
1 'polypeptide(L)'
;MGNQEIAGGMSIKMFALGKWLSLIFAFLALLTVIFVAIELLTLGSSFKTPRFDAQAQQTMIGNLPSQQSNVAQQKEQLRLSKDYGSRIISIISKYDIQNVKMNQIITLMQQMPSEYRDNFISGWSEFVRDGIKYAQKNGVYQAQNTTTSNSIFGGSVTESTADILTRQYINAFSTAMDAAKLDARKDEVKRLSLLGFIVAAVIVFILAMVLPVLVQIEKNTRGLTRSAPSSSLAASPLRQPVVSAGSAQIHEALCPKCHAPVTPGDIFCGNCGADLR
;
A
#
# COMPACT_ATOMS: atom_id res chain seq x y z
N MET A 1 6.47 21.65 65.26
CA MET A 1 7.56 21.49 64.26
C MET A 1 7.53 20.04 63.80
N GLY A 2 7.26 19.74 62.53
CA GLY A 2 7.31 18.33 62.08
C GLY A 2 6.71 17.96 60.72
N ASN A 3 5.75 18.70 60.17
CA ASN A 3 5.00 18.20 58.99
C ASN A 3 5.29 18.92 57.66
N GLN A 4 6.16 19.94 57.63
CA GLN A 4 6.50 20.66 56.38
C GLN A 4 7.74 20.12 55.65
N GLU A 5 8.62 19.35 56.31
CA GLU A 5 9.81 18.80 55.63
C GLU A 5 9.54 17.51 54.84
N ILE A 6 8.50 16.74 55.20
CA ILE A 6 8.22 15.45 54.55
C ILE A 6 7.63 15.64 53.14
N ALA A 7 6.91 16.74 52.89
CA ALA A 7 6.29 17.01 51.58
C ALA A 7 7.30 17.47 50.50
N GLY A 8 8.39 18.14 50.90
CA GLY A 8 9.44 18.58 49.97
C GLY A 8 10.31 17.43 49.45
N GLY A 9 10.59 16.43 50.29
CA GLY A 9 11.41 15.28 49.90
C GLY A 9 10.75 14.35 48.88
N MET A 10 9.42 14.17 48.96
CA MET A 10 8.68 13.27 48.07
C MET A 10 8.49 13.86 46.67
N SER A 11 8.30 15.17 46.56
CA SER A 11 8.11 15.87 45.29
C SER A 11 9.41 15.94 44.45
N ILE A 12 10.57 16.08 45.09
CA ILE A 12 11.88 16.04 44.39
C ILE A 12 12.15 14.64 43.80
N LYS A 13 11.79 13.57 44.53
CA LYS A 13 11.95 12.19 44.03
C LYS A 13 11.01 11.88 42.87
N MET A 14 9.79 12.41 42.85
CA MET A 14 8.87 12.24 41.71
C MET A 14 9.34 12.99 40.46
N PHE A 15 9.98 14.15 40.60
CA PHE A 15 10.56 14.87 39.45
C PHE A 15 11.77 14.15 38.85
N ALA A 16 12.64 13.57 39.67
CA ALA A 16 13.77 12.77 39.20
C ALA A 16 13.30 11.51 38.45
N LEU A 17 12.21 10.89 38.91
CA LEU A 17 11.62 9.71 38.29
C LEU A 17 10.97 10.06 36.93
N GLY A 18 10.30 11.21 36.83
CA GLY A 18 9.75 11.72 35.55
C GLY A 18 10.83 12.01 34.50
N LYS A 19 11.99 12.56 34.92
CA LYS A 19 13.14 12.79 34.02
C LYS A 19 13.71 11.48 33.47
N TRP A 20 13.87 10.48 34.32
CA TRP A 20 14.36 9.16 33.90
C TRP A 20 13.38 8.46 32.97
N LEU A 21 12.09 8.52 33.28
CA LEU A 21 11.04 7.96 32.42
C LEU A 21 11.03 8.62 31.04
N SER A 22 11.14 9.95 30.99
CA SER A 22 11.20 10.71 29.73
C SER A 22 12.44 10.36 28.90
N LEU A 23 13.59 10.13 29.54
CA LEU A 23 14.83 9.77 28.85
C LEU A 23 14.75 8.36 28.26
N ILE A 24 14.14 7.40 28.98
CA ILE A 24 13.88 6.05 28.48
C ILE A 24 12.95 6.09 27.26
N PHE A 25 11.86 6.86 27.32
CA PHE A 25 10.95 7.02 26.18
C PHE A 25 11.61 7.69 24.97
N ALA A 26 12.47 8.70 25.20
CA ALA A 26 13.22 9.34 24.13
C ALA A 26 14.24 8.39 23.47
N PHE A 27 14.91 7.56 24.26
CA PHE A 27 15.87 6.57 23.75
C PHE A 27 15.17 5.46 22.94
N LEU A 28 14.01 4.98 23.41
CA LEU A 28 13.17 4.03 22.65
C LEU A 28 12.69 4.63 21.33
N ALA A 29 12.29 5.90 21.31
CA ALA A 29 11.89 6.60 20.09
C ALA A 29 13.06 6.82 19.11
N LEU A 30 14.28 7.05 19.61
CA LEU A 30 15.46 7.17 18.75
C LEU A 30 15.81 5.84 18.08
N LEU A 31 15.75 4.74 18.83
CA LEU A 31 16.03 3.40 18.29
C LEU A 31 15.02 2.99 17.21
N THR A 32 13.73 3.34 17.37
CA THR A 32 12.72 3.07 16.33
C THR A 32 12.97 3.89 15.07
N VAL A 33 13.38 5.17 15.17
CA VAL A 33 13.73 6.00 14.02
C VAL A 33 14.96 5.46 13.28
N ILE A 34 16.00 5.04 14.00
CA ILE A 34 17.22 4.48 13.41
C ILE A 34 16.92 3.16 12.68
N PHE A 35 16.07 2.30 13.27
CA PHE A 35 15.65 1.05 12.64
C PHE A 35 14.86 1.30 11.35
N VAL A 36 13.91 2.24 11.37
CA VAL A 36 13.13 2.63 10.18
C VAL A 36 14.01 3.26 9.10
N ALA A 37 15.00 4.08 9.47
CA ALA A 37 15.92 4.70 8.52
C ALA A 37 16.79 3.65 7.79
N ILE A 38 17.24 2.61 8.49
CA ILE A 38 17.98 1.48 7.89
C ILE A 38 17.07 0.72 6.93
N GLU A 39 15.83 0.44 7.31
CA GLU A 39 14.87 -0.30 6.48
C GLU A 39 14.50 0.50 5.21
N LEU A 40 14.33 1.82 5.33
CA LEU A 40 14.08 2.74 4.20
C LEU A 40 15.26 2.82 3.22
N LEU A 41 16.49 2.76 3.72
CA LEU A 41 17.70 2.76 2.89
C LEU A 41 17.92 1.41 2.19
N THR A 42 17.35 0.31 2.71
CA THR A 42 17.36 -1.00 2.05
C THR A 42 16.19 -1.22 1.07
N LEU A 43 15.18 -0.34 1.09
CA LEU A 43 14.08 -0.31 0.12
C LEU A 43 14.52 0.37 -1.19
N GLY A 44 15.49 -0.24 -1.86
CA GLY A 44 15.73 0.00 -3.28
C GLY A 44 14.61 -0.62 -4.11
N SER A 45 13.46 0.04 -4.23
CA SER A 45 12.41 -0.34 -5.16
C SER A 45 12.25 0.72 -6.26
N SER A 46 12.60 0.29 -7.47
CA SER A 46 12.48 1.04 -8.73
C SER A 46 11.07 1.62 -8.88
N PHE A 47 10.91 2.91 -8.61
CA PHE A 47 9.74 3.70 -9.00
C PHE A 47 9.59 3.66 -10.53
N LYS A 48 8.70 2.80 -11.02
CA LYS A 48 8.29 2.82 -12.42
C LYS A 48 7.23 3.90 -12.56
N THR A 49 7.64 5.06 -13.08
CA THR A 49 6.73 6.12 -13.52
C THR A 49 5.66 5.54 -14.45
N PRO A 50 4.37 5.80 -14.21
CA PRO A 50 3.31 5.36 -15.11
C PRO A 50 3.52 6.00 -16.47
N ARG A 51 3.69 5.17 -17.50
CA ARG A 51 3.84 5.63 -18.88
C ARG A 51 2.48 6.10 -19.41
N PHE A 52 2.49 7.24 -20.10
CA PHE A 52 1.34 7.92 -20.70
C PHE A 52 0.49 7.02 -21.62
N ASP A 53 1.09 5.95 -22.12
CA ASP A 53 0.52 4.94 -23.01
C ASP A 53 -0.74 4.27 -22.45
N ALA A 54 -0.87 4.13 -21.12
CA ALA A 54 -1.95 3.38 -20.49
C ALA A 54 -3.28 4.15 -20.42
N GLN A 55 -3.25 5.49 -20.36
CA GLN A 55 -4.47 6.32 -20.27
C GLN A 55 -4.78 7.08 -21.56
N ALA A 56 -3.78 7.34 -22.41
CA ALA A 56 -4.01 7.95 -23.73
C ALA A 56 -4.68 7.00 -24.73
N GLN A 57 -4.50 5.67 -24.60
CA GLN A 57 -5.14 4.69 -25.49
C GLN A 57 -6.66 4.59 -25.32
N GLN A 58 -7.18 4.80 -24.11
CA GLN A 58 -8.61 4.62 -23.84
C GLN A 58 -9.47 5.79 -24.34
N THR A 59 -8.88 6.97 -24.57
CA THR A 59 -9.62 8.18 -24.99
C THR A 59 -9.37 8.58 -26.43
N MET A 60 -8.25 8.18 -27.06
CA MET A 60 -7.95 8.55 -28.46
C MET A 60 -8.07 7.41 -29.48
N ILE A 61 -8.19 6.14 -29.08
CA ILE A 61 -8.37 5.01 -30.01
C ILE A 61 -9.84 4.58 -30.00
N GLY A 62 -10.71 5.51 -30.36
CA GLY A 62 -11.97 5.15 -30.98
C GLY A 62 -11.65 4.48 -32.32
N ASN A 63 -11.70 3.14 -32.34
CA ASN A 63 -11.88 2.35 -33.56
C ASN A 63 -10.67 2.21 -34.51
N LEU A 64 -9.56 1.60 -34.05
CA LEU A 64 -8.62 0.91 -34.94
C LEU A 64 -8.50 -0.58 -34.54
N PRO A 65 -8.54 -1.53 -35.51
CA PRO A 65 -8.44 -2.96 -35.22
C PRO A 65 -7.06 -3.33 -34.67
N SER A 66 -7.08 -4.00 -33.53
CA SER A 66 -5.95 -4.39 -32.67
C SER A 66 -5.09 -5.53 -33.23
N GLN A 67 -4.40 -5.33 -34.36
CA GLN A 67 -3.46 -6.35 -34.87
C GLN A 67 -2.14 -6.46 -34.09
N GLN A 68 -1.74 -5.44 -33.32
CA GLN A 68 -0.42 -5.40 -32.68
C GLN A 68 -0.36 -6.10 -31.31
N SER A 69 -1.48 -6.21 -30.58
CA SER A 69 -1.59 -7.04 -29.38
C SER A 69 -1.55 -8.54 -29.70
N ASN A 70 -1.94 -8.92 -30.92
CA ASN A 70 -2.03 -10.30 -31.37
C ASN A 70 -0.63 -10.93 -31.56
N VAL A 71 0.35 -10.18 -32.09
CA VAL A 71 1.71 -10.73 -32.35
C VAL A 71 2.45 -11.05 -31.05
N ALA A 72 2.31 -10.22 -30.01
CA ALA A 72 2.95 -10.48 -28.72
C ALA A 72 2.36 -11.72 -28.03
N GLN A 73 1.03 -11.85 -28.05
CA GLN A 73 0.32 -13.02 -27.53
C GLN A 73 0.62 -14.28 -28.35
N GLN A 74 0.68 -14.19 -29.68
CA GLN A 74 1.07 -15.29 -30.56
C GLN A 74 2.51 -15.73 -30.30
N LYS A 75 3.44 -14.79 -30.11
CA LYS A 75 4.84 -15.11 -29.79
C LYS A 75 4.97 -15.83 -28.46
N GLU A 76 4.22 -15.40 -27.44
CA GLU A 76 4.18 -16.08 -26.15
C GLU A 76 3.50 -17.45 -26.24
N GLN A 77 2.43 -17.59 -27.03
CA GLN A 77 1.81 -18.88 -27.33
C GLN A 77 2.79 -19.85 -27.97
N LEU A 78 3.59 -19.37 -28.94
CA LEU A 78 4.59 -20.17 -29.62
C LEU A 78 5.69 -20.63 -28.65
N ARG A 79 6.13 -19.75 -27.75
CA ARG A 79 7.10 -20.09 -26.69
C ARG A 79 6.57 -21.17 -25.76
N LEU A 80 5.38 -20.96 -25.21
CA LEU A 80 4.72 -21.93 -24.35
C LEU A 80 4.50 -23.28 -25.05
N SER A 81 4.08 -23.24 -26.31
CA SER A 81 3.93 -24.44 -27.14
C SER A 81 5.26 -25.17 -27.33
N LYS A 82 6.36 -24.45 -27.53
CA LYS A 82 7.70 -25.03 -27.66
C LYS A 82 8.19 -25.67 -26.35
N ASP A 83 8.00 -24.98 -25.24
CA ASP A 83 8.55 -25.41 -23.95
C ASP A 83 7.71 -26.52 -23.29
N TYR A 84 6.39 -26.45 -23.42
CA TYR A 84 5.45 -27.34 -22.73
C TYR A 84 4.69 -28.28 -23.65
N GLY A 85 4.67 -28.03 -24.96
CA GLY A 85 3.83 -28.77 -25.89
C GLY A 85 4.12 -30.27 -25.90
N SER A 86 5.40 -30.66 -25.87
CA SER A 86 5.78 -32.08 -25.81
C SER A 86 5.26 -32.78 -24.55
N ARG A 87 5.38 -32.12 -23.38
CA ARG A 87 4.86 -32.62 -22.10
C ARG A 87 3.35 -32.72 -22.11
N ILE A 88 2.65 -31.69 -22.58
CA ILE A 88 1.18 -31.67 -22.68
C ILE A 88 0.69 -32.79 -23.60
N ILE A 89 1.27 -32.91 -24.80
CA ILE A 89 0.93 -33.98 -25.75
C ILE A 89 1.18 -35.34 -25.11
N SER A 90 2.30 -35.53 -24.42
CA SER A 90 2.62 -36.81 -23.77
C SER A 90 1.60 -37.21 -22.70
N ILE A 91 1.07 -36.26 -21.92
CA ILE A 91 0.03 -36.51 -20.92
C ILE A 91 -1.28 -36.87 -21.63
N ILE A 92 -1.68 -36.06 -22.61
CA ILE A 92 -2.91 -36.26 -23.38
C ILE A 92 -2.91 -37.64 -24.06
N SER A 93 -1.82 -38.00 -24.74
CA SER A 93 -1.71 -39.27 -25.43
C SER A 93 -1.61 -40.46 -24.49
N LYS A 94 -0.90 -40.31 -23.35
CA LYS A 94 -0.69 -41.41 -22.40
C LYS A 94 -1.98 -41.81 -21.67
N TYR A 95 -2.87 -40.85 -21.45
CA TYR A 95 -4.11 -41.06 -20.70
C TYR A 95 -5.38 -40.99 -21.56
N ASP A 96 -5.25 -40.95 -22.89
CA ASP A 96 -6.35 -40.86 -23.87
C ASP A 96 -7.37 -39.74 -23.55
N ILE A 97 -6.84 -38.54 -23.24
CA ILE A 97 -7.66 -37.36 -22.93
C ILE A 97 -8.18 -36.78 -24.24
N GLN A 98 -9.50 -36.77 -24.46
CA GLN A 98 -10.06 -36.37 -25.76
C GLN A 98 -10.70 -34.99 -25.73
N ASN A 99 -11.29 -34.61 -24.59
CA ASN A 99 -12.07 -33.37 -24.50
C ASN A 99 -11.20 -32.14 -24.24
N VAL A 100 -9.94 -32.32 -23.86
CA VAL A 100 -9.01 -31.24 -23.54
C VAL A 100 -7.91 -31.17 -24.59
N LYS A 101 -7.93 -30.11 -25.39
CA LYS A 101 -6.95 -29.87 -26.45
C LYS A 101 -5.72 -29.14 -25.90
N MET A 102 -4.56 -29.41 -26.50
CA MET A 102 -3.31 -28.70 -26.18
C MET A 102 -3.48 -27.17 -26.20
N ASN A 103 -4.18 -26.62 -27.20
CA ASN A 103 -4.41 -25.17 -27.29
C ASN A 103 -5.17 -24.62 -26.08
N GLN A 104 -6.13 -25.36 -25.50
CA GLN A 104 -6.86 -24.91 -24.32
C GLN A 104 -5.95 -24.86 -23.09
N ILE A 105 -5.08 -25.87 -22.93
CA ILE A 105 -4.07 -25.89 -21.86
C ILE A 105 -3.07 -24.76 -22.03
N ILE A 106 -2.56 -24.52 -23.26
CA ILE A 106 -1.63 -23.42 -23.52
C ILE A 106 -2.29 -22.06 -23.22
N THR A 107 -3.54 -21.84 -23.63
CA THR A 107 -4.27 -20.61 -23.31
C THR A 107 -4.45 -20.44 -21.81
N LEU A 108 -4.77 -21.52 -21.08
CA LEU A 108 -4.82 -21.49 -19.62
C LEU A 108 -3.45 -21.08 -19.05
N MET A 109 -2.37 -21.69 -19.54
CA MET A 109 -1.00 -21.40 -19.11
C MET A 109 -0.55 -19.96 -19.36
N GLN A 110 -1.05 -19.31 -20.42
CA GLN A 110 -0.79 -17.89 -20.69
C GLN A 110 -1.35 -16.98 -19.61
N GLN A 111 -2.48 -17.35 -19.01
CA GLN A 111 -3.15 -16.56 -17.96
C GLN A 111 -2.48 -16.74 -16.59
N MET A 112 -1.62 -17.76 -16.44
CA MET A 112 -0.94 -18.06 -15.18
C MET A 112 0.46 -17.42 -15.15
N PRO A 113 0.92 -16.95 -13.96
CA PRO A 113 2.29 -16.52 -13.78
C PRO A 113 3.26 -17.66 -14.10
N SER A 114 4.44 -17.31 -14.65
CA SER A 114 5.41 -18.29 -15.14
C SER A 114 5.88 -19.28 -14.06
N GLU A 115 5.97 -18.83 -12.81
CA GLU A 115 6.38 -19.65 -11.66
C GLU A 115 5.45 -20.84 -11.36
N TYR A 116 4.18 -20.79 -11.79
CA TYR A 116 3.22 -21.87 -11.58
C TYR A 116 3.16 -22.85 -12.77
N ARG A 117 3.72 -22.49 -13.92
CA ARG A 117 3.56 -23.24 -15.19
C ARG A 117 4.16 -24.64 -15.13
N ASP A 118 5.36 -24.79 -14.59
CA ASP A 118 6.02 -26.09 -14.46
C ASP A 118 5.32 -27.01 -13.48
N ASN A 119 4.96 -26.47 -12.31
CA ASN A 119 4.27 -27.17 -11.24
C ASN A 119 2.87 -27.62 -11.67
N PHE A 120 2.19 -26.81 -12.49
CA PHE A 120 0.91 -27.16 -13.07
C PHE A 120 1.04 -28.41 -13.96
N ILE A 121 2.01 -28.45 -14.87
CA ILE A 121 2.15 -29.58 -15.80
C ILE A 121 2.62 -30.85 -15.10
N SER A 122 3.60 -30.76 -14.19
CA SER A 122 4.03 -31.94 -13.41
C SER A 122 2.89 -32.45 -12.51
N GLY A 123 2.27 -31.56 -11.75
CA GLY A 123 1.15 -31.90 -10.86
C GLY A 123 -0.04 -32.47 -11.63
N TRP A 124 -0.34 -31.96 -12.83
CA TRP A 124 -1.42 -32.50 -13.67
C TRP A 124 -1.17 -33.97 -14.03
N SER A 125 0.04 -34.28 -14.50
CA SER A 125 0.40 -35.65 -14.86
C SER A 125 0.31 -36.59 -13.66
N GLU A 126 0.76 -36.17 -12.48
CA GLU A 126 0.72 -36.98 -11.27
C GLU A 126 -0.71 -37.18 -10.78
N PHE A 127 -1.50 -36.11 -10.77
CA PHE A 127 -2.90 -36.14 -10.35
C PHE A 127 -3.74 -37.09 -11.22
N VAL A 128 -3.60 -37.00 -12.55
CA VAL A 128 -4.32 -37.89 -13.48
C VAL A 128 -3.86 -39.34 -13.31
N ARG A 129 -2.55 -39.58 -13.21
CA ARG A 129 -1.99 -40.93 -12.97
C ARG A 129 -2.57 -41.57 -11.72
N ASP A 130 -2.53 -40.85 -10.60
CA ASP A 130 -2.90 -41.36 -9.30
C ASP A 130 -4.43 -41.47 -9.19
N GLY A 131 -5.17 -40.53 -9.79
CA GLY A 131 -6.62 -40.57 -9.93
C GLY A 131 -7.12 -41.76 -10.75
N ILE A 132 -6.48 -42.07 -11.88
CA ILE A 132 -6.80 -43.25 -12.69
C ILE A 132 -6.51 -44.53 -11.90
N LYS A 133 -5.35 -44.62 -11.24
CA LYS A 133 -5.00 -45.77 -10.40
C LYS A 133 -6.03 -45.98 -9.29
N TYR A 134 -6.50 -44.89 -8.67
CA TYR A 134 -7.58 -44.93 -7.69
C TYR A 134 -8.90 -45.41 -8.30
N ALA A 135 -9.29 -44.88 -9.46
CA ALA A 135 -10.53 -45.27 -10.14
C ALA A 135 -10.52 -46.75 -10.53
N GLN A 136 -9.39 -47.25 -11.03
CA GLN A 136 -9.20 -48.67 -11.38
C GLN A 136 -9.32 -49.57 -10.16
N LYS A 137 -8.68 -49.19 -9.04
CA LYS A 137 -8.75 -49.95 -7.79
C LYS A 137 -10.18 -50.06 -7.24
N ASN A 138 -11.00 -49.03 -7.45
CA ASN A 138 -12.37 -48.97 -6.96
C ASN A 138 -13.42 -49.43 -8.00
N GLY A 139 -13.00 -49.91 -9.17
CA GLY A 139 -13.92 -50.39 -10.21
C GLY A 139 -14.78 -49.31 -10.88
N VAL A 140 -14.41 -48.03 -10.75
CA VAL A 140 -15.14 -46.87 -11.31
C VAL A 140 -14.45 -46.29 -12.55
N TYR A 141 -13.41 -46.96 -13.05
CA TYR A 141 -12.64 -46.49 -14.20
C TYR A 141 -13.41 -46.66 -15.51
N GLN A 142 -13.51 -45.58 -16.28
CA GLN A 142 -14.09 -45.52 -17.62
C GLN A 142 -13.00 -45.10 -18.60
N ALA A 143 -12.50 -46.08 -19.36
CA ALA A 143 -11.43 -45.89 -20.34
C ALA A 143 -11.85 -45.04 -21.54
N GLN A 144 -13.14 -45.04 -21.86
CA GLN A 144 -13.69 -44.35 -23.00
C GLN A 144 -14.86 -43.47 -22.57
N ASN A 145 -15.13 -42.48 -23.41
CA ASN A 145 -16.25 -41.58 -23.33
C ASN A 145 -17.58 -42.36 -23.25
N THR A 146 -18.07 -42.58 -22.04
CA THR A 146 -19.40 -43.16 -21.82
C THR A 146 -20.43 -42.05 -21.75
N THR A 147 -21.48 -42.18 -22.54
CA THR A 147 -22.62 -41.26 -22.58
C THR A 147 -23.31 -41.27 -21.23
N THR A 148 -23.00 -40.28 -20.40
CA THR A 148 -23.69 -40.09 -19.13
C THR A 148 -24.85 -39.15 -19.39
N SER A 149 -26.07 -39.68 -19.34
CA SER A 149 -27.32 -38.93 -19.46
C SER A 149 -27.58 -38.15 -18.17
N ASN A 150 -26.78 -37.13 -17.92
CA ASN A 150 -26.95 -36.18 -16.82
C ASN A 150 -27.48 -34.86 -17.36
N SER A 151 -28.75 -34.85 -17.76
CA SER A 151 -29.48 -33.59 -17.93
C SER A 151 -30.98 -33.84 -17.85
N ILE A 152 -31.62 -33.13 -16.93
CA ILE A 152 -33.09 -32.95 -16.85
C ILE A 152 -33.67 -32.42 -18.18
N PHE A 153 -32.84 -31.88 -19.08
CA PHE A 153 -33.21 -31.35 -20.38
C PHE A 153 -32.61 -32.12 -21.58
N GLY A 154 -32.24 -33.40 -21.41
CA GLY A 154 -31.90 -34.29 -22.54
C GLY A 154 -30.53 -34.07 -23.17
N GLY A 155 -29.65 -33.27 -22.56
CA GLY A 155 -28.22 -33.23 -22.92
C GLY A 155 -27.47 -34.45 -22.41
N SER A 156 -26.78 -35.17 -23.29
CA SER A 156 -25.82 -36.20 -22.89
C SER A 156 -24.40 -35.66 -22.96
N VAL A 157 -23.61 -35.88 -21.91
CA VAL A 157 -22.19 -35.51 -21.88
C VAL A 157 -21.40 -36.81 -21.85
N THR A 158 -20.49 -36.96 -22.81
CA THR A 158 -19.59 -38.10 -22.90
C THR A 158 -18.23 -37.68 -22.36
N GLU A 159 -17.84 -38.19 -21.20
CA GLU A 159 -16.55 -37.86 -20.58
C GLU A 159 -15.85 -39.13 -20.10
N SER A 160 -14.56 -39.25 -20.41
CA SER A 160 -13.68 -40.28 -19.86
C SER A 160 -13.29 -39.95 -18.43
N THR A 161 -12.86 -40.94 -17.64
CA THR A 161 -12.32 -40.67 -16.29
C THR A 161 -11.13 -39.71 -16.33
N ALA A 162 -10.30 -39.77 -17.37
CA ALA A 162 -9.14 -38.89 -17.54
C ALA A 162 -9.55 -37.43 -17.82
N ASP A 163 -10.63 -37.21 -18.58
CA ASP A 163 -11.18 -35.87 -18.83
C ASP A 163 -11.75 -35.25 -17.55
N ILE A 164 -12.52 -36.03 -16.79
CA ILE A 164 -13.10 -35.60 -15.50
C ILE A 164 -11.99 -35.19 -14.53
N LEU A 165 -10.98 -36.04 -14.37
CA LEU A 165 -9.82 -35.76 -13.51
C LEU A 165 -9.05 -34.53 -13.95
N THR A 166 -8.88 -34.33 -15.26
CA THR A 166 -8.20 -33.15 -15.80
C THR A 166 -8.95 -31.86 -15.46
N ARG A 167 -10.28 -31.83 -15.67
CA ARG A 167 -11.11 -30.66 -15.30
C ARG A 167 -11.07 -30.39 -13.80
N GLN A 168 -11.18 -31.44 -13.00
CA GLN A 168 -11.10 -31.32 -11.54
C GLN A 168 -9.74 -30.76 -11.11
N TYR A 169 -8.64 -31.24 -11.69
CA TYR A 169 -7.30 -30.73 -11.42
C TYR A 169 -7.17 -29.25 -11.76
N ILE A 170 -7.61 -28.84 -12.96
CA ILE A 170 -7.55 -27.44 -13.40
C ILE A 170 -8.29 -26.53 -12.43
N ASN A 171 -9.51 -26.90 -12.02
CA ASN A 171 -10.32 -26.12 -11.09
C ASN A 171 -9.68 -26.05 -9.69
N ALA A 172 -9.19 -27.18 -9.18
CA ALA A 172 -8.51 -27.24 -7.89
C ALA A 172 -7.21 -26.41 -7.89
N PHE A 173 -6.42 -26.50 -8.96
CA PHE A 173 -5.18 -25.74 -9.12
C PHE A 173 -5.45 -24.24 -9.20
N SER A 174 -6.46 -23.82 -9.98
CA SER A 174 -6.85 -22.40 -10.04
C SER A 174 -7.24 -21.87 -8.66
N THR A 175 -8.04 -22.65 -7.91
CA THR A 175 -8.46 -22.30 -6.56
C THR A 175 -7.27 -22.19 -5.60
N ALA A 176 -6.33 -23.13 -5.68
CA ALA A 176 -5.11 -23.12 -4.87
C ALA A 176 -4.19 -21.93 -5.21
N MET A 177 -4.07 -21.59 -6.49
CA MET A 177 -3.32 -20.41 -6.94
C MET A 177 -3.95 -19.11 -6.41
N ASP A 178 -5.28 -18.99 -6.46
CA ASP A 178 -5.95 -17.80 -5.96
C ASP A 178 -5.87 -17.69 -4.44
N ALA A 179 -5.91 -18.81 -3.72
CA ALA A 179 -5.63 -18.86 -2.29
C ALA A 179 -4.20 -18.40 -1.97
N ALA A 180 -3.20 -18.88 -2.73
CA ALA A 180 -1.80 -18.47 -2.56
C ALA A 180 -1.60 -16.97 -2.81
N LYS A 181 -2.28 -16.39 -3.81
CA LYS A 181 -2.26 -14.93 -4.06
C LYS A 181 -2.88 -14.14 -2.91
N LEU A 182 -3.98 -14.64 -2.33
CA LEU A 182 -4.63 -13.99 -1.19
C LEU A 182 -3.72 -14.01 0.03
N ASP A 183 -3.02 -15.12 0.28
CA ASP A 183 -2.09 -15.23 1.40
C ASP A 183 -0.85 -14.35 1.20
N ALA A 184 -0.31 -14.27 -0.01
CA ALA A 184 0.75 -13.30 -0.33
C ALA A 184 0.32 -11.84 -0.07
N ARG A 185 -0.93 -11.48 -0.38
CA ARG A 185 -1.48 -10.16 -0.06
C ARG A 185 -1.73 -9.96 1.43
N LYS A 186 -2.14 -10.98 2.17
CA LYS A 186 -2.33 -10.85 3.64
C LYS A 186 -1.03 -10.48 4.33
N ASP A 187 0.10 -11.01 3.88
CA ASP A 187 1.40 -10.67 4.44
C ASP A 187 1.80 -9.22 4.11
N GLU A 188 1.47 -8.73 2.91
CA GLU A 188 1.65 -7.33 2.54
C GLU A 188 0.74 -6.39 3.36
N VAL A 189 -0.53 -6.75 3.55
CA VAL A 189 -1.49 -5.99 4.36
C VAL A 189 -1.11 -6.00 5.84
N LYS A 190 -0.58 -7.11 6.38
CA LYS A 190 -0.05 -7.15 7.75
C LYS A 190 1.11 -6.19 7.93
N ARG A 191 2.03 -6.10 6.95
CA ARG A 191 3.13 -5.13 6.98
C ARG A 191 2.62 -3.68 6.92
N LEU A 192 1.62 -3.42 6.08
CA LEU A 192 0.99 -2.10 5.99
C LEU A 192 0.23 -1.72 7.27
N SER A 193 -0.46 -2.68 7.89
CA SER A 193 -1.13 -2.52 9.19
C SER A 193 -0.14 -2.16 10.30
N LEU A 194 1.03 -2.79 10.31
CA LEU A 194 2.08 -2.54 11.29
C LEU A 194 2.65 -1.13 11.15
N LEU A 195 2.83 -0.64 9.92
CA LEU A 195 3.16 0.77 9.64
C LEU A 195 2.11 1.73 10.20
N GLY A 196 0.82 1.42 10.04
CA GLY A 196 -0.27 2.22 10.61
C GLY A 196 -0.21 2.34 12.13
N PHE A 197 0.10 1.24 12.83
CA PHE A 197 0.30 1.25 14.28
C PHE A 197 1.50 2.10 14.71
N ILE A 198 2.61 2.05 13.97
CA ILE A 198 3.80 2.87 14.25
C ILE A 198 3.48 4.36 14.12
N VAL A 199 2.81 4.76 13.04
CA VAL A 199 2.42 6.17 12.83
C VAL A 199 1.48 6.65 13.93
N ALA A 200 0.49 5.83 14.31
CA ALA A 200 -0.43 6.16 15.40
C ALA A 200 0.32 6.34 16.73
N ALA A 201 1.28 5.47 17.04
CA ALA A 201 2.10 5.58 18.25
C ALA A 201 2.95 6.86 18.27
N VAL A 202 3.53 7.25 17.14
CA VAL A 202 4.31 8.50 17.01
C VAL A 202 3.42 9.72 17.21
N ILE A 203 2.21 9.75 16.65
CA ILE A 203 1.25 10.86 16.85
C ILE A 203 0.90 11.01 18.33
N VAL A 204 0.59 9.91 19.01
CA VAL A 204 0.29 9.91 20.45
C VAL A 204 1.49 10.42 21.26
N PHE A 205 2.71 10.01 20.89
CA PHE A 205 3.94 10.50 21.52
C PHE A 205 4.14 12.02 21.34
N ILE A 206 3.94 12.54 20.13
CA ILE A 206 4.04 13.98 19.85
C ILE A 206 2.99 14.75 20.66
N LEU A 207 1.74 14.29 20.68
CA LEU A 207 0.68 14.93 21.48
C LEU A 207 1.01 14.94 22.98
N ALA A 208 1.53 13.83 23.51
CA ALA A 208 1.96 13.74 24.90
C ALA A 208 3.12 14.68 25.24
N MET A 209 4.00 14.99 24.28
CA MET A 209 5.11 15.94 24.46
C MET A 209 4.67 17.40 24.31
N VAL A 210 3.81 17.70 23.35
CA VAL A 210 3.38 19.07 23.03
C VAL A 210 2.41 19.62 24.08
N LEU A 211 1.52 18.78 24.63
CA LEU A 211 0.53 19.18 25.65
C LEU A 211 1.17 19.88 26.87
N PRO A 212 2.19 19.30 27.55
CA PRO A 212 2.86 19.95 28.67
C PRO A 212 3.52 21.29 28.32
N VAL A 213 4.10 21.40 27.13
CA VAL A 213 4.76 22.62 26.66
C VAL A 213 3.72 23.73 26.46
N LEU A 214 2.59 23.43 25.81
CA LEU A 214 1.49 24.37 25.66
C LEU A 214 0.95 24.85 27.01
N VAL A 215 0.82 23.94 27.99
CA VAL A 215 0.39 24.28 29.36
C VAL A 215 1.40 25.21 30.07
N GLN A 216 2.70 25.02 29.86
CA GLN A 216 3.72 25.93 30.44
C GLN A 216 3.65 27.33 29.81
N ILE A 217 3.46 27.42 28.50
CA ILE A 217 3.31 28.70 27.80
C ILE A 217 2.07 29.46 28.31
N GLU A 218 0.94 28.76 28.51
CA GLU A 218 -0.26 29.36 29.07
C GLU A 218 0.00 29.93 30.48
N LYS A 219 0.64 29.14 31.35
CA LYS A 219 0.97 29.56 32.72
C LYS A 219 1.88 30.79 32.75
N ASN A 220 2.93 30.80 31.91
CA ASN A 220 3.87 31.93 31.84
C ASN A 220 3.19 33.19 31.29
N THR A 221 2.31 33.06 30.30
CA THR A 221 1.56 34.18 29.71
C THR A 221 0.57 34.79 30.71
N ARG A 222 -0.14 33.97 31.49
CA ARG A 222 -1.02 34.42 32.59
C ARG A 222 -0.25 35.11 33.71
N GLY A 223 1.01 34.72 33.95
CA GLY A 223 1.90 35.40 34.89
C GLY A 223 2.25 36.81 34.44
N LEU A 224 2.61 36.98 33.17
CA LEU A 224 2.96 38.28 32.59
C LEU A 224 1.78 39.28 32.61
N THR A 225 0.55 38.83 32.40
CA THR A 225 -0.65 39.70 32.47
C THR A 225 -0.97 40.15 33.90
N ARG A 226 -0.61 39.38 34.93
CA ARG A 226 -0.77 39.79 36.34
C ARG A 226 0.31 40.76 36.80
N SER A 227 1.47 40.76 36.16
CA SER A 227 2.60 41.61 36.53
C SER A 227 2.62 42.95 35.79
N ALA A 228 1.63 43.26 34.94
CA ALA A 228 1.46 44.61 34.43
C ALA A 228 1.19 45.54 35.63
N PRO A 229 2.13 46.44 35.98
CA PRO A 229 1.89 47.36 37.08
C PRO A 229 0.73 48.25 36.66
N SER A 230 -0.28 48.31 37.52
CA SER A 230 -1.25 49.39 37.57
C SER A 230 -0.49 50.70 37.77
N SER A 231 0.06 51.22 36.68
CA SER A 231 0.62 52.55 36.62
C SER A 231 -0.57 53.47 36.65
N SER A 232 -0.92 53.84 37.88
CA SER A 232 -1.77 54.97 38.21
C SER A 232 -1.33 56.18 37.38
N LEU A 233 -2.10 56.52 36.36
CA LEU A 233 -2.13 57.86 35.83
C LEU A 233 -3.48 58.43 36.23
N ALA A 234 -3.45 59.13 37.35
CA ALA A 234 -4.43 60.14 37.68
C ALA A 234 -4.53 61.12 36.50
N ALA A 235 -5.66 61.07 35.78
CA ALA A 235 -5.99 62.03 34.75
C ALA A 235 -6.55 63.30 35.42
N SER A 236 -5.71 64.32 35.59
CA SER A 236 -6.16 65.71 35.55
C SER A 236 -6.06 66.22 34.11
N PRO A 237 -7.06 66.97 33.60
CA PRO A 237 -7.15 67.30 32.19
C PRO A 237 -6.51 68.66 31.90
N LEU A 238 -5.32 68.69 31.29
CA LEU A 238 -4.82 69.92 30.66
C LEU A 238 -4.04 69.62 29.38
N ARG A 239 -4.68 70.03 28.28
CA ARG A 239 -4.14 70.79 27.14
C ARG A 239 -3.05 70.14 26.26
N GLN A 240 -3.43 70.02 24.98
CA GLN A 240 -2.65 69.65 23.80
C GLN A 240 -1.34 70.45 23.66
N PRO A 241 -0.35 69.92 22.93
CA PRO A 241 -0.28 70.24 21.51
C PRO A 241 0.01 69.03 20.59
N VAL A 242 -0.52 69.17 19.38
CA VAL A 242 -0.36 68.33 18.21
C VAL A 242 1.12 68.16 17.84
N VAL A 243 1.59 66.91 17.72
CA VAL A 243 2.77 66.59 16.91
C VAL A 243 2.51 65.31 16.14
N SER A 244 2.28 65.48 14.84
CA SER A 244 2.32 64.42 13.83
C SER A 244 3.77 64.04 13.57
N ALA A 245 4.09 62.75 13.60
CA ALA A 245 5.28 62.21 12.95
C ALA A 245 5.14 60.71 12.67
N GLY A 246 5.01 60.36 11.38
CA GLY A 246 5.63 59.14 10.85
C GLY A 246 4.80 57.86 10.82
N SER A 247 3.58 57.88 10.29
CA SER A 247 3.04 56.68 9.64
C SER A 247 3.86 56.40 8.38
N ALA A 248 4.86 55.53 8.48
CA ALA A 248 5.54 54.97 7.33
C ALA A 248 4.49 54.19 6.52
N GLN A 249 4.04 54.80 5.41
CA GLN A 249 3.21 54.13 4.43
C GLN A 249 4.04 53.02 3.80
N ILE A 250 3.80 51.78 4.23
CA ILE A 250 4.24 50.60 3.48
C ILE A 250 3.33 50.56 2.26
N HIS A 251 3.86 50.98 1.11
CA HIS A 251 3.23 50.70 -0.18
C HIS A 251 3.17 49.18 -0.33
N GLU A 252 1.97 48.63 -0.21
CA GLU A 252 1.69 47.21 -0.39
C GLU A 252 1.92 46.88 -1.87
N ALA A 253 3.11 46.34 -2.18
CA ALA A 253 3.43 45.90 -3.51
C ALA A 253 2.62 44.63 -3.82
N LEU A 254 2.05 44.55 -5.01
CA LEU A 254 1.31 43.39 -5.49
C LEU A 254 2.17 42.62 -6.49
N CYS A 255 2.12 41.29 -6.45
CA CYS A 255 2.79 40.44 -7.41
C CYS A 255 2.24 40.69 -8.83
N PRO A 256 3.08 40.98 -9.84
CA PRO A 256 2.61 41.28 -11.20
C PRO A 256 1.96 40.09 -11.91
N LYS A 257 2.19 38.86 -11.42
CA LYS A 257 1.68 37.63 -12.04
C LYS A 257 0.34 37.18 -11.48
N CYS A 258 0.12 37.31 -10.17
CA CYS A 258 -1.08 36.80 -9.51
C CYS A 258 -1.83 37.83 -8.65
N HIS A 259 -1.32 39.07 -8.57
CA HIS A 259 -1.88 40.18 -7.80
C HIS A 259 -2.05 39.90 -6.29
N ALA A 260 -1.29 38.94 -5.76
CA ALA A 260 -1.21 38.72 -4.32
C ALA A 260 -0.29 39.76 -3.66
N PRO A 261 -0.56 40.18 -2.41
CA PRO A 261 0.32 41.08 -1.67
C PRO A 261 1.69 40.44 -1.46
N VAL A 262 2.75 41.23 -1.66
CA VAL A 262 4.15 40.81 -1.46
C VAL A 262 4.83 41.76 -0.48
N THR A 263 5.71 41.22 0.36
CA THR A 263 6.44 42.01 1.35
C THR A 263 7.66 42.64 0.68
N PRO A 264 7.98 43.92 0.95
CA PRO A 264 9.20 44.54 0.41
C PRO A 264 10.44 43.74 0.82
N GLY A 265 11.18 43.21 -0.15
CA GLY A 265 12.37 42.37 0.06
C GLY A 265 12.18 40.89 -0.31
N ASP A 266 10.97 40.45 -0.65
CA ASP A 266 10.72 39.10 -1.15
C ASP A 266 11.36 38.91 -2.54
N ILE A 267 12.17 37.85 -2.68
CA ILE A 267 12.80 37.46 -3.95
C ILE A 267 11.81 36.67 -4.83
N PHE A 268 10.87 35.97 -4.20
CA PHE A 268 9.85 35.16 -4.88
C PHE A 268 8.47 35.38 -4.27
N CYS A 269 7.42 35.33 -5.08
CA CYS A 269 6.05 35.41 -4.60
C CYS A 269 5.64 34.12 -3.88
N GLY A 270 5.28 34.20 -2.60
CA GLY A 270 4.85 33.04 -1.81
C GLY A 270 3.57 32.35 -2.31
N ASN A 271 2.76 33.03 -3.12
CA ASN A 271 1.50 32.47 -3.64
C ASN A 271 1.66 31.74 -4.99
N CYS A 272 2.48 32.25 -5.91
CA CYS A 272 2.60 31.69 -7.27
C CYS A 272 4.02 31.32 -7.70
N GLY A 273 5.03 31.57 -6.85
CA GLY A 273 6.43 31.25 -7.10
C GLY A 273 7.12 32.12 -8.17
N ALA A 274 6.51 33.24 -8.58
CA ALA A 274 7.13 34.16 -9.54
C ALA A 274 8.36 34.87 -8.94
N ASP A 275 9.41 35.03 -9.73
CA ASP A 275 10.59 35.85 -9.38
C ASP A 275 10.20 37.34 -9.36
N LEU A 276 10.60 38.05 -8.32
CA LEU A 276 10.23 39.45 -8.04
C LEU A 276 11.44 40.41 -8.10
N ARG A 277 12.61 39.94 -8.51
CA ARG A 277 13.79 40.79 -8.76
C ARG A 277 13.64 41.67 -9.99
#